data_AF-A0A0U1KUC9-F1
#
_entry.id   AF-A0A0U1KUC9-F1
#
_cell.length_a   1.000
_cell.length_b   1.000
_cell.length_c   1.000
_cell.angle_alpha   90.00
_cell.angle_beta   90.00
_cell.angle_gamma   90.00
#
_symmetry.space_group_name_H-M   'P 1'
#
loop_
_entity.id
_entity.type
_entity.pdbx_description
1 polymer ?
#
loop_
_entity_poly.entity_id
_entity_poly.type
_entity_poly.pdbx_seq_one_letter_code
_entity_poly.pdbx_strand_id
1 'polypeptide(L)'
;MKATVYEIEVQKILVESEQQALKLEFVSSPTIRINGQDIQLDFKESLCESCGDVCGEAVDCRVWTWQGQEYTTPPKAMIVDAILRHVYGGQQASQQVSKDVPDNLKKFFAAKAKR
;
A
#
# COMPACT_ATOMS: atom_id res chain seq x y z
N MET A 1 -8.02 -35.09 -4.75
CA MET A 1 -7.59 -33.79 -4.19
C MET A 1 -8.84 -32.96 -3.95
N LYS A 2 -9.18 -32.61 -2.70
CA LYS A 2 -10.32 -31.74 -2.41
C LYS A 2 -9.88 -30.31 -2.73
N ALA A 3 -10.41 -29.73 -3.79
CA ALA A 3 -10.34 -28.29 -3.99
C ALA A 3 -11.27 -27.67 -2.92
N THR A 4 -10.69 -27.00 -1.93
CA THR A 4 -11.46 -26.11 -1.05
C THR A 4 -12.00 -24.99 -1.92
N VAL A 5 -13.33 -24.89 -2.00
CA VAL A 5 -13.97 -23.71 -2.60
C VAL A 5 -13.82 -22.59 -1.59
N TYR A 6 -12.96 -21.63 -1.88
CA TYR A 6 -12.83 -20.41 -1.09
C TYR A 6 -13.79 -19.38 -1.66
N GLU A 7 -14.66 -18.83 -0.82
CA GLU A 7 -15.44 -17.64 -1.17
C GLU A 7 -14.56 -16.41 -0.98
N ILE A 8 -14.43 -15.60 -2.03
CA ILE A 8 -13.65 -14.37 -2.02
C ILE A 8 -14.61 -13.19 -2.05
N GLU A 9 -14.60 -12.38 -1.00
CA GLU A 9 -15.30 -11.10 -0.97
C GLU A 9 -14.35 -9.97 -1.37
N VAL A 10 -14.77 -9.12 -2.32
CA VAL A 10 -14.01 -7.95 -2.75
C VAL A 10 -14.84 -6.71 -2.49
N GLN A 11 -14.35 -5.86 -1.58
CA GLN A 11 -14.92 -4.55 -1.30
C GLN A 11 -14.11 -3.47 -2.02
N LYS A 12 -14.78 -2.73 -2.91
CA LYS A 12 -14.18 -1.57 -3.58
C LYS A 12 -14.66 -0.31 -2.87
N ILE A 13 -13.73 0.39 -2.25
CA ILE A 13 -13.99 1.64 -1.53
C ILE A 13 -13.17 2.72 -2.20
N LEU A 14 -13.83 3.81 -2.58
CA LEU A 14 -13.15 4.99 -3.08
C LEU A 14 -12.55 5.77 -1.90
N VAL A 15 -11.27 6.10 -1.99
CA VAL A 15 -10.56 6.92 -0.99
C VAL A 15 -10.38 8.32 -1.56
N GLU A 16 -11.16 9.27 -1.05
CA GLU A 16 -11.24 10.65 -1.54
C GLU A 16 -10.65 11.68 -0.59
N SER A 17 -10.31 11.30 0.65
CA SER A 17 -9.76 12.23 1.63
C SER A 17 -8.65 11.64 2.51
N GLU A 18 -7.86 12.52 3.09
CA GLU A 18 -6.84 12.21 4.10
C GLU A 18 -7.43 11.45 5.29
N GLN A 19 -8.62 11.83 5.76
CA GLN A 19 -9.27 11.17 6.89
C GLN A 19 -9.67 9.72 6.55
N GLN A 20 -10.06 9.44 5.30
CA GLN A 20 -10.34 8.08 4.85
C GLN A 20 -9.05 7.26 4.75
N ALA A 21 -7.98 7.84 4.21
CA ALA A 21 -6.66 7.20 4.16
C ALA A 21 -6.12 6.87 5.57
N LEU A 22 -6.30 7.78 6.52
CA LEU A 22 -5.95 7.57 7.93
C LEU A 22 -6.75 6.43 8.55
N LYS A 23 -8.08 6.43 8.35
CA LYS A 23 -8.96 5.38 8.87
C LYS A 23 -8.62 4.00 8.29
N LEU A 24 -8.14 3.97 7.06
CA LEU A 24 -7.67 2.76 6.39
C LEU A 24 -6.18 2.48 6.65
N GLU A 25 -5.53 3.25 7.52
CA GLU A 25 -4.14 3.05 7.99
C GLU A 25 -3.14 2.93 6.82
N PHE A 26 -3.27 3.82 5.83
CA PHE A 26 -2.32 3.89 4.74
C PHE A 26 -0.98 4.37 5.28
N VAL A 27 0.08 3.59 5.02
CA VAL A 27 1.46 3.99 5.35
C VAL A 27 2.13 4.71 4.17
N SER A 28 1.63 4.45 2.96
CA SER A 28 1.97 5.13 1.71
C SER A 28 0.92 4.76 0.64
N SER A 29 1.05 5.25 -0.58
CA SER A 29 0.26 4.81 -1.73
C SER A 29 1.15 4.18 -2.80
N PRO A 30 0.94 2.92 -3.19
CA PRO A 30 0.00 1.94 -2.62
C PRO A 30 0.40 1.38 -1.23
N THR A 31 -0.58 0.82 -0.50
CA THR A 31 -0.39 0.03 0.74
C THR A 31 -0.99 -1.36 0.54
N ILE A 32 -0.26 -2.43 0.91
CA ILE A 32 -0.75 -3.81 0.85
C ILE A 32 -0.48 -4.50 2.18
N ARG A 33 -1.55 -5.05 2.78
CA ARG A 33 -1.50 -5.67 4.10
C ARG A 33 -2.05 -7.09 4.09
N ILE A 34 -1.44 -7.95 4.89
CA ILE A 34 -1.90 -9.32 5.17
C ILE A 34 -2.23 -9.35 6.66
N ASN A 35 -3.50 -9.60 7.01
CA ASN A 35 -4.00 -9.55 8.38
C ASN A 35 -3.61 -8.26 9.14
N GLY A 36 -3.75 -7.11 8.47
CA GLY A 36 -3.43 -5.79 9.02
C GLY A 36 -1.94 -5.43 8.99
N GLN A 37 -1.09 -6.35 8.54
CA GLN A 37 0.36 -6.17 8.51
C GLN A 37 0.87 -5.80 7.11
N ASP A 38 1.52 -4.65 6.94
CA ASP A 38 2.10 -4.27 5.64
C ASP A 38 3.23 -5.23 5.23
N ILE A 39 3.25 -5.59 3.94
CA ILE A 39 4.14 -6.60 3.38
C ILE A 39 5.60 -6.12 3.24
N GLN A 40 5.87 -4.81 3.32
CA GLN A 40 7.21 -4.21 3.22
C GLN A 40 7.26 -2.86 3.98
N LEU A 41 7.60 -2.90 5.27
CA LEU A 41 7.68 -1.68 6.09
C LEU A 41 8.75 -0.68 5.65
N ASP A 42 9.89 -1.19 5.17
CA ASP A 42 10.94 -0.35 4.61
C ASP A 42 10.62 -0.12 3.12
N PHE A 43 10.01 1.02 2.84
CA PHE A 43 9.60 1.41 1.50
C PHE A 43 10.23 2.73 1.08
N LYS A 44 10.35 2.89 -0.23
CA LYS A 44 10.78 4.14 -0.85
C LYS A 44 9.62 4.75 -1.60
N GLU A 45 9.74 6.03 -1.91
CA GLU A 45 8.80 6.74 -2.75
C GLU A 45 9.58 7.42 -3.88
N SER A 46 8.97 7.47 -5.06
CA SER A 46 9.51 8.18 -6.21
C SER A 46 8.40 8.91 -6.94
N LEU A 47 8.78 9.90 -7.74
CA LEU A 47 7.87 10.66 -8.57
C LEU A 47 6.96 9.73 -9.39
N CYS A 48 5.66 9.98 -9.31
CA CYS A 48 4.64 9.21 -9.99
C CYS A 48 3.87 10.11 -10.96
N GLU A 49 4.19 9.99 -12.25
CA GLU A 49 3.55 10.78 -13.31
C GLU A 49 2.03 10.56 -13.33
N SER A 50 1.58 9.31 -13.25
CA SER A 50 0.15 9.00 -13.30
C SER A 50 -0.65 9.59 -12.15
N CYS A 51 -0.09 9.62 -10.93
CA CYS A 51 -0.77 10.26 -9.79
C CYS A 51 -0.70 11.78 -9.89
N GLY A 52 0.39 12.32 -10.46
CA GLY A 52 0.51 13.74 -10.75
C GLY A 52 -0.50 14.23 -11.77
N ASP A 53 -0.77 13.46 -12.83
CA ASP A 53 -1.80 13.77 -13.83
C ASP A 53 -3.22 13.81 -13.20
N VAL A 54 -3.44 12.96 -12.19
CA VAL A 54 -4.71 12.89 -11.46
C VAL A 54 -4.90 14.10 -10.55
N CYS A 55 -3.91 14.45 -9.72
CA CYS A 55 -4.05 15.54 -8.75
C CYS A 55 -3.65 16.94 -9.29
N GLY A 56 -2.96 17.01 -10.44
CA GLY A 56 -2.51 18.25 -11.06
C GLY A 56 -1.17 18.79 -10.55
N GLU A 57 -0.48 18.10 -9.64
CA GLU A 57 0.85 18.49 -9.12
C GLU A 57 1.77 17.28 -9.00
N ALA A 58 3.09 17.50 -9.01
CA ALA A 58 4.07 16.42 -8.82
C ALA A 58 3.90 15.75 -7.46
N VAL A 59 3.70 14.43 -7.44
CA VAL A 59 3.54 13.63 -6.21
C VAL A 59 4.35 12.35 -6.30
N ASP A 60 4.86 11.91 -5.16
CA ASP A 60 5.62 10.67 -5.07
C ASP A 60 4.70 9.52 -4.65
N CYS A 61 4.95 8.32 -5.17
CA CYS A 61 4.24 7.11 -4.77
C CYS A 61 5.23 6.01 -4.42
N ARG A 62 4.76 5.03 -3.66
CA ARG A 62 5.54 3.91 -3.18
C ARG A 62 6.17 3.12 -4.33
N VAL A 63 7.46 2.84 -4.16
CA VAL A 63 8.24 1.92 -4.94
C VAL A 63 8.50 0.67 -4.12
N TRP A 64 8.34 -0.48 -4.77
CA TRP A 64 8.52 -1.78 -4.19
C TRP A 64 9.94 -2.26 -4.43
N THR A 65 10.66 -2.65 -3.38
CA THR A 65 12.00 -3.23 -3.51
C THR A 65 11.92 -4.74 -3.39
N TRP A 66 12.29 -5.49 -4.44
CA TRP A 66 12.26 -6.95 -4.42
C TRP A 66 13.49 -7.51 -5.12
N GLN A 67 14.23 -8.39 -4.43
CA GLN A 67 15.45 -9.02 -4.94
C GLN A 67 16.49 -8.02 -5.48
N GLY A 68 16.67 -6.89 -4.80
CA GLY A 68 17.63 -5.85 -5.18
C GLY A 68 17.18 -4.96 -6.34
N GLN A 69 15.94 -5.10 -6.82
CA GLN A 69 15.36 -4.29 -7.88
C GLN A 69 14.16 -3.49 -7.39
N GLU A 70 13.94 -2.33 -8.01
CA GLU A 70 12.83 -1.42 -7.72
C GLU A 70 11.70 -1.57 -8.75
N TYR A 71 10.46 -1.53 -8.28
CA TYR A 71 9.26 -1.71 -9.08
C TYR A 71 8.20 -0.68 -8.72
N THR A 72 7.54 -0.09 -9.73
CA THR A 72 6.40 0.81 -9.52
C THR A 72 5.10 0.07 -9.19
N THR A 73 5.05 -1.24 -9.44
CA THR A 73 3.94 -2.13 -9.11
C THR A 73 4.50 -3.36 -8.40
N PRO A 74 3.86 -3.86 -7.33
CA PRO A 74 4.42 -4.96 -6.55
C PRO A 74 4.46 -6.24 -7.40
N PRO A 75 5.62 -6.92 -7.51
CA PRO A 75 5.70 -8.20 -8.20
C PRO A 75 4.77 -9.23 -7.55
N LYS A 76 4.07 -10.04 -8.36
CA LYS A 76 3.18 -11.09 -7.83
C LYS A 76 3.91 -12.06 -6.90
N ALA A 77 5.14 -12.41 -7.25
CA ALA A 77 5.98 -13.30 -6.43
C ALA A 77 6.26 -12.72 -5.04
N MET A 78 6.44 -11.40 -4.93
CA MET A 78 6.63 -10.71 -3.65
C MET A 78 5.39 -10.86 -2.76
N ILE A 79 4.18 -10.70 -3.33
CA ILE A 79 2.92 -10.83 -2.58
C ILE A 79 2.73 -12.29 -2.12
N VAL A 80 2.95 -13.27 -3.01
CA VAL A 80 2.86 -14.69 -2.66
C VAL A 80 3.84 -15.04 -1.54
N ASP A 81 5.09 -14.58 -1.65
CA ASP A 81 6.11 -14.81 -0.63
C ASP A 81 5.74 -14.15 0.71
N ALA A 82 5.15 -12.95 0.70
CA ALA A 82 4.65 -12.31 1.92
C ALA A 82 3.52 -13.11 2.58
N ILE A 83 2.60 -13.70 1.80
CA ILE A 83 1.54 -14.60 2.32
C ILE A 83 2.16 -15.83 2.96
N LEU A 84 3.12 -16.49 2.29
CA LEU A 84 3.77 -17.68 2.81
C LEU A 84 4.55 -17.36 4.10
N ARG A 85 5.28 -16.24 4.14
CA ARG A 85 5.95 -15.76 5.35
C ARG A 85 4.98 -15.48 6.49
N HIS A 86 3.80 -14.94 6.20
CA HIS A 86 2.80 -14.70 7.24
C HIS A 86 2.20 -16.02 7.79
N VAL A 87 2.00 -17.03 6.94
CA VAL A 87 1.45 -18.34 7.34
C VAL A 87 2.49 -19.18 8.11
N TYR A 88 3.74 -19.19 7.65
CA TYR A 88 4.77 -20.11 8.17
C TYR A 88 5.83 -19.44 9.06
N GLY A 89 5.96 -18.11 9.01
CA GLY A 89 7.06 -17.37 9.64
C GLY A 89 6.90 -17.06 11.12
N GLY A 90 5.84 -17.57 11.77
CA GLY A 90 5.56 -17.29 13.19
C GLY A 90 5.06 -15.87 13.45
N GLN A 91 4.80 -15.57 14.73
CA GLN A 91 4.22 -14.30 15.16
C GLN A 91 5.22 -13.16 14.90
N GLN A 92 4.94 -12.32 13.91
CA GLN A 92 5.76 -11.14 13.64
C GLN A 92 5.51 -10.08 14.72
N ALA A 93 6.56 -9.30 15.04
CA ALA A 93 6.45 -8.20 15.98
C ALA A 93 5.35 -7.22 15.53
N SER A 94 4.60 -6.68 16.50
CA SER A 94 3.54 -5.71 16.25
C SER A 94 4.10 -4.54 15.43
N GLN A 95 3.51 -4.27 14.27
CA GLN A 95 3.86 -3.10 13.50
C GLN A 95 3.32 -1.86 14.22
N GLN A 96 4.20 -0.89 14.48
CA GLN A 96 3.76 0.42 14.93
C GLN A 96 3.21 1.17 13.72
N VAL A 97 1.88 1.27 13.66
CA VAL A 97 1.20 2.07 12.65
C VAL A 97 1.26 3.54 13.11
N SER A 98 1.78 4.41 12.24
CA SER A 98 1.72 5.86 12.46
C SER A 98 0.25 6.29 12.57
N LYS A 99 -0.05 7.19 13.51
CA LYS A 99 -1.39 7.78 13.66
C LYS A 99 -1.61 9.01 12.77
N ASP A 100 -0.74 9.22 11.80
CA ASP A 100 -0.79 10.37 10.90
C ASP A 100 -0.75 9.92 9.44
N VAL A 101 -1.34 10.73 8.56
CA VAL A 101 -1.37 10.50 7.12
C VAL A 101 0.04 10.72 6.57
N PRO A 102 0.55 9.83 5.70
CA PRO A 102 1.87 10.00 5.10
C PRO A 102 1.91 11.22 4.17
N ASP A 103 3.08 11.84 4.07
CA ASP A 103 3.24 13.13 3.40
C ASP A 103 2.88 13.07 1.90
N ASN A 104 3.11 11.94 1.24
CA ASN A 104 2.69 11.76 -0.14
C ASN A 104 1.17 11.86 -0.33
N LEU A 105 0.39 11.29 0.61
CA LEU A 105 -1.06 11.36 0.58
C LEU A 105 -1.55 12.75 0.94
N LYS A 106 -0.95 13.41 1.96
CA LYS A 106 -1.24 14.83 2.25
C LYS A 106 -1.04 15.70 1.02
N LYS A 107 0.10 15.53 0.32
CA LYS A 107 0.41 16.25 -0.92
C LYS A 107 -0.60 15.93 -2.02
N PHE A 108 -0.92 14.66 -2.22
CA PHE A 108 -1.89 14.22 -3.23
C PHE A 108 -3.26 14.87 -3.01
N PHE A 109 -3.81 14.78 -1.80
CA PHE A 109 -5.14 15.31 -1.50
C PHE A 109 -5.17 16.84 -1.51
N ALA A 110 -4.11 17.50 -1.02
CA ALA A 110 -4.00 18.95 -1.09
C ALA A 110 -3.95 19.45 -2.54
N ALA A 111 -3.22 18.78 -3.43
CA ALA A 111 -3.19 19.10 -4.86
C ALA A 111 -4.56 18.85 -5.51
N LYS A 112 -5.14 17.68 -5.26
CA LYS A 112 -6.46 17.30 -5.79
C LYS A 112 -7.56 18.29 -5.39
N ALA A 113 -7.52 18.85 -4.17
CA ALA A 113 -8.51 19.80 -3.68
C ALA A 113 -8.45 21.19 -4.34
N LYS A 114 -7.33 21.54 -5.00
CA LYS A 114 -7.18 22.81 -5.74
C LYS A 114 -7.73 22.74 -7.16
N ARG A 115 -8.01 21.53 -7.65
CA ARG A 115 -8.47 21.25 -9.01
C ARG A 115 -9.99 21.22 -9.07
#